data_AF-A0A2E2D9B9-F1
#
_entry.id   AF-A0A2E2D9B9-F1
#
_cell.length_a   1.000
_cell.length_b   1.000
_cell.length_c   1.000
_cell.angle_alpha   90.00
_cell.angle_beta   90.00
_cell.angle_gamma   90.00
#
_symmetry.space_group_name_H-M   'P 1'
#
loop_
_entity.id
_entity.type
_entity.pdbx_description
1 polymer ?
#
loop_
_entity_poly.entity_id
_entity_poly.type
_entity_poly.pdbx_seq_one_letter_code
_entity_poly.pdbx_strand_id
1 'polypeptide(L)'
;MNAIAEISSSSLQQQVDALAEAMDDLNPMLKKMRLLASNAVSAAARAGSEGDAFRVLTQGIQELGLEIKHEIDHCKELLQTLADTESGVEKKRVLFQIKTTLEELPAAVAKGDYLAIYCSVEAAHAETHATRFNSVAQMLKSLISDLRGEISKQKTLIDNMLEQA
;
A
#
# COMPACT_ATOMS: atom_id res chain seq x y z
N MET A 1 -19.28 -5.31 -37.43
CA MET A 1 -18.53 -5.16 -36.17
C MET A 1 -17.09 -5.54 -36.46
N ASN A 2 -16.15 -4.65 -36.15
CA ASN A 2 -14.76 -4.70 -36.60
C ASN A 2 -13.93 -5.58 -35.64
N ALA A 3 -13.24 -6.60 -36.15
CA ALA A 3 -12.33 -7.47 -35.38
C ALA A 3 -11.25 -6.70 -34.60
N ILE A 4 -10.85 -5.50 -35.09
CA ILE A 4 -9.90 -4.61 -34.42
C ILE A 4 -10.46 -4.04 -33.10
N ALA A 5 -11.77 -3.75 -33.05
CA ALA A 5 -12.41 -3.26 -31.84
C ALA A 5 -12.56 -4.36 -30.77
N GLU A 6 -12.82 -5.60 -31.19
CA GLU A 6 -12.87 -6.76 -30.29
C GLU A 6 -11.49 -7.11 -29.73
N ILE A 7 -10.42 -7.03 -30.54
CA ILE A 7 -9.04 -7.28 -30.09
C ILE A 7 -8.55 -6.18 -29.12
N SER A 8 -8.91 -4.91 -29.36
CA SER A 8 -8.54 -3.81 -28.47
C SER A 8 -9.29 -3.88 -27.13
N SER A 9 -10.57 -4.30 -27.16
CA SER A 9 -11.36 -4.49 -25.95
C SER A 9 -10.89 -5.67 -25.11
N SER A 10 -10.45 -6.78 -25.74
CA SER A 10 -9.93 -7.94 -25.01
C SER A 10 -8.55 -7.66 -24.40
N SER A 11 -7.70 -6.90 -25.09
CA SER A 11 -6.40 -6.46 -24.57
C SER A 11 -6.53 -5.55 -23.35
N LEU A 12 -7.49 -4.61 -23.35
CA LEU A 12 -7.72 -3.75 -22.19
C LEU A 12 -8.27 -4.54 -21.00
N GLN A 13 -9.21 -5.46 -21.22
CA GLN A 13 -9.73 -6.30 -20.14
C GLN A 13 -8.62 -7.11 -19.46
N GLN A 14 -7.71 -7.70 -20.24
CA GLN A 14 -6.55 -8.42 -19.70
C GLN A 14 -5.66 -7.53 -18.82
N GLN A 15 -5.50 -6.25 -19.18
CA GLN A 15 -4.72 -5.30 -18.38
C GLN A 15 -5.45 -4.89 -17.10
N VAL A 16 -6.78 -4.74 -17.16
CA VAL A 16 -7.62 -4.48 -15.98
C VAL A 16 -7.52 -5.65 -15.00
N ASP A 17 -7.62 -6.89 -15.50
CA ASP A 17 -7.51 -8.09 -14.68
C ASP A 17 -6.12 -8.20 -14.04
N ALA A 18 -5.06 -7.93 -14.80
CA ALA A 18 -3.68 -7.92 -14.29
C ALA A 18 -3.45 -6.85 -13.22
N LEU A 19 -4.03 -5.66 -13.40
CA LEU A 19 -3.96 -4.59 -12.40
C LEU A 19 -4.77 -4.95 -11.14
N ALA A 20 -5.95 -5.57 -11.29
CA ALA A 20 -6.72 -6.05 -10.16
C ALA A 20 -5.97 -7.11 -9.34
N GLU A 21 -5.34 -8.08 -10.01
CA GLU A 21 -4.47 -9.08 -9.37
C GLU A 21 -3.29 -8.41 -8.65
N ALA A 22 -2.61 -7.45 -9.31
CA ALA A 22 -1.52 -6.70 -8.70
C ALA A 22 -2.00 -5.88 -7.47
N MET A 23 -3.22 -5.35 -7.47
CA MET A 23 -3.80 -4.69 -6.30
C MET A 23 -4.08 -5.68 -5.15
N ASP A 24 -4.38 -6.94 -5.46
CA ASP A 24 -4.56 -7.98 -4.44
C ASP A 24 -3.25 -8.39 -3.75
N ASP A 25 -2.12 -8.27 -4.44
CA ASP A 25 -0.78 -8.51 -3.86
C ASP A 25 -0.42 -7.52 -2.73
N LEU A 26 -1.13 -6.39 -2.62
CA LEU A 26 -1.01 -5.46 -1.50
C LEU A 26 -1.72 -5.95 -0.23
N ASN A 27 -2.74 -6.81 -0.33
CA ASN A 27 -3.51 -7.27 0.85
C ASN A 27 -2.65 -8.04 1.88
N PRO A 28 -1.75 -8.97 1.47
CA PRO A 28 -0.82 -9.61 2.40
C PRO A 28 0.05 -8.61 3.16
N MET A 29 0.42 -7.50 2.51
CA MET A 29 1.25 -6.45 3.08
C MET A 29 0.51 -5.68 4.18
N LEU A 30 -0.74 -5.29 3.91
CA LEU A 30 -1.62 -4.69 4.93
C LEU A 30 -1.81 -5.61 6.13
N LYS A 31 -1.99 -6.91 5.89
CA LYS A 31 -2.12 -7.91 6.96
C LYS A 31 -0.84 -7.99 7.80
N LYS A 32 0.34 -7.99 7.16
CA LYS A 32 1.63 -7.93 7.85
C LYS A 32 1.76 -6.64 8.66
N MET A 33 1.38 -5.48 8.12
CA MET A 33 1.42 -4.20 8.82
C MET A 33 0.56 -4.21 10.08
N ARG A 34 -0.68 -4.70 9.96
CA ARG A 34 -1.61 -4.81 11.09
C ARG A 34 -1.08 -5.73 12.19
N LEU A 35 -0.53 -6.90 11.81
CA LEU A 35 0.07 -7.84 12.76
C LEU A 35 1.31 -7.26 13.43
N LEU A 36 2.17 -6.59 12.66
CA LEU A 36 3.35 -5.91 13.17
C LEU A 36 2.95 -4.86 14.20
N ALA A 37 1.99 -3.99 13.88
CA ALA A 37 1.51 -2.96 14.78
C ALA A 37 0.89 -3.55 16.05
N SER A 38 0.06 -4.60 15.94
CA SER A 38 -0.54 -5.28 17.10
C SER A 38 0.51 -5.90 18.03
N ASN A 39 1.52 -6.56 17.46
CA ASN A 39 2.63 -7.14 18.22
C ASN A 39 3.48 -6.04 18.88
N ALA A 40 3.70 -4.94 18.16
CA ALA A 40 4.44 -3.79 18.64
C ALA A 40 3.72 -3.11 19.82
N VAL A 41 2.39 -2.93 19.74
CA VAL A 41 1.57 -2.40 20.85
C VAL A 41 1.73 -3.29 22.09
N SER A 42 1.66 -4.60 21.91
CA SER A 42 1.82 -5.57 23.00
C SER A 42 3.23 -5.52 23.60
N ALA A 43 4.27 -5.34 22.77
CA ALA A 43 5.64 -5.19 23.23
C ALA A 43 5.85 -3.88 23.99
N ALA A 44 5.31 -2.77 23.49
CA ALA A 44 5.34 -1.47 24.14
C ALA A 44 4.65 -1.52 25.51
N ALA A 45 3.46 -2.12 25.59
CA ALA A 45 2.73 -2.27 26.85
C ALA A 45 3.53 -3.07 27.90
N ARG A 46 4.24 -4.13 27.47
CA ARG A 46 5.09 -4.94 28.36
C ARG A 46 6.33 -4.20 28.84
N ALA A 47 6.79 -3.20 28.09
CA ALA A 47 7.96 -2.40 28.42
C ALA A 47 7.66 -1.28 29.44
N GLY A 48 6.40 -1.09 29.82
CA GLY A 48 6.01 -0.03 30.75
C GLY A 48 6.43 1.35 30.23
N SER A 49 7.12 2.13 31.06
CA SER A 49 7.58 3.48 30.70
C SER A 49 8.59 3.50 29.57
N GLU A 50 9.42 2.46 29.38
CA GLU A 50 10.32 2.36 28.21
C GLU A 50 9.53 2.25 26.89
N GLY A 51 8.27 1.81 26.95
CA GLY A 51 7.42 1.62 25.79
C GLY A 51 6.53 2.81 25.42
N ASP A 52 6.53 3.91 26.18
CA ASP A 52 5.57 5.00 25.97
C ASP A 52 5.76 5.72 24.62
N ALA A 53 6.99 6.11 24.29
CA ALA A 53 7.31 6.69 22.98
C ALA A 53 7.06 5.68 21.85
N PHE A 54 7.44 4.41 22.08
CA PHE A 54 7.20 3.34 21.13
C PHE A 54 5.70 3.15 20.84
N ARG A 55 4.83 3.29 21.86
CA ARG A 55 3.38 3.17 21.72
C ARG A 55 2.80 4.24 20.77
N VAL A 56 3.29 5.48 20.84
CA VAL A 56 2.92 6.53 19.88
C VAL A 56 3.31 6.14 18.46
N LEU A 57 4.51 5.59 18.28
CA LEU A 57 4.94 5.10 16.96
C LEU A 57 4.08 3.94 16.47
N THR A 58 3.68 3.01 17.36
CA THR A 58 2.79 1.91 16.98
C THR A 58 1.41 2.37 16.52
N GLN A 59 0.89 3.45 17.10
CA GLN A 59 -0.34 4.09 16.64
C GLN A 59 -0.17 4.65 15.22
N GLY A 60 0.96 5.33 14.96
CA GLY A 60 1.29 5.81 13.62
C GLY A 60 1.38 4.68 12.58
N ILE A 61 1.90 3.52 12.94
CA ILE A 61 1.93 2.34 12.05
C ILE A 61 0.51 1.84 11.74
N GLN A 62 -0.40 1.86 12.73
CA GLN A 62 -1.79 1.46 12.52
C GLN A 62 -2.52 2.42 11.59
N GLU A 63 -2.37 3.72 11.82
CA GLU A 63 -2.96 4.78 10.99
C GLU A 63 -2.45 4.69 9.56
N LEU A 64 -1.14 4.50 9.37
CA LEU A 64 -0.56 4.28 8.05
C LEU A 64 -1.18 3.05 7.35
N GLY A 65 -1.34 1.94 8.07
CA GLY A 65 -1.98 0.74 7.50
C GLY A 65 -3.43 0.96 7.09
N LEU A 66 -4.16 1.84 7.79
CA LEU A 66 -5.53 2.21 7.43
C LEU A 66 -5.58 3.14 6.21
N GLU A 67 -4.68 4.13 6.14
CA GLU A 67 -4.53 5.02 4.98
C GLU A 67 -4.27 4.21 3.70
N ILE A 68 -3.26 3.33 3.72
CA ILE A 68 -2.91 2.48 2.57
C ILE A 68 -4.08 1.56 2.20
N LYS A 69 -4.79 1.01 3.20
CA LYS A 69 -5.96 0.16 2.93
C LYS A 69 -7.06 0.93 2.20
N HIS A 70 -7.36 2.14 2.65
CA HIS A 70 -8.38 2.98 2.02
C HIS A 70 -8.05 3.22 0.55
N GLU A 71 -6.81 3.62 0.25
CA GLU A 71 -6.36 3.85 -1.13
C GLU A 71 -6.48 2.59 -2.00
N ILE A 72 -6.12 1.42 -1.45
CA ILE A 72 -6.28 0.13 -2.15
C ILE A 72 -7.74 -0.20 -2.42
N ASP A 73 -8.62 -0.07 -1.42
CA ASP A 73 -10.05 -0.35 -1.57
C ASP A 73 -10.65 0.58 -2.63
N HIS A 74 -10.32 1.87 -2.60
CA HIS A 74 -10.81 2.85 -3.55
C HIS A 74 -10.32 2.55 -4.98
N CYS A 75 -9.05 2.16 -5.16
CA CYS A 75 -8.55 1.70 -6.45
C CYS A 75 -9.31 0.48 -6.97
N LYS A 76 -9.69 -0.47 -6.11
CA LYS A 76 -10.48 -1.64 -6.50
C LYS A 76 -11.90 -1.29 -6.92
N GLU A 77 -12.55 -0.36 -6.23
CA GLU A 77 -13.86 0.16 -6.62
C GLU A 77 -13.81 0.84 -8.00
N LEU A 78 -12.75 1.61 -8.26
CA LEU A 78 -12.52 2.22 -9.56
C LEU A 78 -12.22 1.19 -10.66
N LEU A 79 -11.49 0.11 -10.35
CA LEU A 79 -11.26 -1.00 -11.28
C LEU A 79 -12.55 -1.74 -11.64
N GLN A 80 -13.43 -1.97 -10.67
CA GLN A 80 -14.76 -2.53 -10.92
C GLN A 80 -15.55 -1.61 -11.86
N THR A 81 -15.55 -0.31 -11.58
CA THR A 81 -16.21 0.70 -12.42
C THR A 81 -15.64 0.71 -13.85
N LEU A 82 -14.32 0.55 -13.99
CA LEU A 82 -13.65 0.49 -15.28
C LEU A 82 -14.07 -0.73 -16.10
N ALA A 83 -14.19 -1.90 -15.46
CA ALA A 83 -14.64 -3.14 -16.09
C ALA A 83 -16.08 -3.05 -16.60
N ASP A 84 -16.97 -2.37 -15.85
CA ASP A 84 -18.38 -2.21 -16.19
C ASP A 84 -18.64 -1.07 -17.20
N THR A 85 -17.63 -0.27 -17.53
CA THR A 85 -17.77 0.87 -18.44
C THR A 85 -17.64 0.44 -19.90
N GLU A 86 -18.58 0.83 -20.76
CA GLU A 86 -18.49 0.55 -22.21
C GLU A 86 -17.81 1.68 -23.01
N SER A 87 -18.00 2.94 -22.59
CA SER A 87 -17.51 4.12 -23.31
C SER A 87 -16.01 4.32 -23.13
N GLY A 88 -15.25 4.39 -24.23
CA GLY A 88 -13.81 4.63 -24.19
C GLY A 88 -13.39 5.95 -23.53
N VAL A 89 -14.21 7.00 -23.65
CA VAL A 89 -13.96 8.29 -22.96
C VAL A 89 -14.08 8.13 -21.45
N GLU A 90 -15.09 7.38 -21.01
CA GLU A 90 -15.32 7.13 -19.59
C GLU A 90 -14.24 6.20 -19.01
N LYS A 91 -13.80 5.19 -19.78
CA LYS A 91 -12.66 4.33 -19.40
C LYS A 91 -11.40 5.14 -19.14
N LYS A 92 -11.06 6.08 -20.04
CA LYS A 92 -9.91 7.00 -19.83
C LYS A 92 -10.03 7.82 -18.56
N ARG A 93 -11.24 8.33 -18.28
CA ARG A 93 -11.52 9.10 -17.06
C ARG A 93 -11.28 8.27 -15.81
N VAL A 94 -11.82 7.05 -15.76
CA VAL A 94 -11.65 6.14 -14.63
C VAL A 94 -10.18 5.72 -14.48
N LEU A 95 -9.47 5.42 -15.57
CA LEU A 95 -8.03 5.14 -15.54
C LEU A 95 -7.22 6.30 -14.93
N PHE A 96 -7.55 7.54 -15.30
CA PHE A 96 -6.91 8.71 -14.72
C PHE A 96 -7.22 8.85 -13.22
N GLN A 97 -8.43 8.53 -12.78
CA GLN A 97 -8.78 8.51 -11.35
C GLN A 97 -7.98 7.45 -10.59
N ILE A 98 -7.85 6.24 -11.14
CA ILE A 98 -7.02 5.19 -10.54
C ILE A 98 -5.57 5.67 -10.41
N LYS A 99 -5.02 6.28 -11.48
CA LYS A 99 -3.67 6.85 -11.45
C LYS A 99 -3.49 7.85 -10.32
N THR A 100 -4.37 8.83 -10.20
CA THR A 100 -4.30 9.85 -9.16
C THR A 100 -4.39 9.22 -7.76
N THR A 101 -5.27 8.23 -7.55
CA THR A 101 -5.35 7.53 -6.26
C THR A 101 -4.05 6.77 -5.95
N LEU A 102 -3.43 6.11 -6.93
CA LEU A 102 -2.13 5.45 -6.74
C LEU A 102 -0.97 6.44 -6.52
N GLU A 103 -1.13 7.72 -6.87
CA GLU A 103 -0.13 8.75 -6.62
C GLU A 103 -0.07 9.22 -5.16
N GLU A 104 -1.09 8.92 -4.35
CA GLU A 104 -1.11 9.17 -2.90
C GLU A 104 -0.29 8.14 -2.11
N LEU A 105 -0.27 6.87 -2.56
CA LEU A 105 0.46 5.76 -1.93
C LEU A 105 1.97 6.04 -1.68
N PRO A 106 2.73 6.69 -2.58
CA PRO A 106 4.09 7.15 -2.29
C PRO A 106 4.25 8.02 -1.04
N ALA A 107 3.28 8.89 -0.74
CA ALA A 107 3.31 9.72 0.46
C ALA A 107 3.14 8.84 1.71
N ALA A 108 2.24 7.85 1.66
CA ALA A 108 2.09 6.85 2.71
C ALA A 108 3.39 6.03 2.92
N VAL A 109 4.04 5.58 1.84
CA VAL A 109 5.35 4.91 1.90
C VAL A 109 6.40 5.78 2.58
N ALA A 110 6.46 7.07 2.25
CA ALA A 110 7.40 8.00 2.88
C ALA A 110 7.12 8.16 4.39
N LYS A 111 5.85 8.29 4.80
CA LYS A 111 5.47 8.27 6.24
C LYS A 111 5.96 6.98 6.92
N GLY A 112 5.85 5.84 6.23
CA GLY A 112 6.37 4.55 6.70
C GLY A 112 7.88 4.54 6.92
N ASP A 113 8.66 5.14 6.01
CA ASP A 113 10.11 5.28 6.18
C ASP A 113 10.45 6.11 7.43
N TYR A 114 9.75 7.23 7.63
CA TYR A 114 9.92 8.05 8.85
C TYR A 114 9.62 7.24 10.11
N LEU A 115 8.49 6.52 10.16
CA LEU A 115 8.12 5.68 11.30
C LEU A 115 9.17 4.60 11.58
N ALA A 116 9.74 3.97 10.55
CA ALA A 116 10.80 2.96 10.71
C ALA A 116 12.08 3.55 11.32
N ILE A 117 12.45 4.77 10.91
CA ILE A 117 13.59 5.50 11.49
C ILE A 117 13.33 5.81 12.97
N TYR A 118 12.18 6.39 13.30
CA TYR A 118 11.84 6.70 14.70
C TYR A 118 11.76 5.44 15.56
N CYS A 119 11.18 4.35 15.06
CA CYS A 119 11.18 3.07 15.78
C CYS A 119 12.60 2.58 16.06
N SER A 120 13.55 2.81 15.13
CA SER A 120 14.96 2.45 15.34
C SER A 120 15.63 3.32 16.40
N VAL A 121 15.33 4.62 16.40
CA VAL A 121 15.84 5.57 17.41
C VAL A 121 15.31 5.22 18.80
N GLU A 122 13.99 5.07 18.94
CA GLU A 122 13.37 4.70 20.21
C GLU A 122 13.85 3.32 20.69
N ALA A 123 14.08 2.37 19.77
CA ALA A 123 14.68 1.10 20.13
C ALA A 123 16.09 1.26 20.73
N ALA A 124 16.91 2.17 20.22
CA ALA A 124 18.24 2.41 20.77
C ALA A 124 18.21 3.02 22.18
N HIS A 125 17.10 3.70 22.52
CA HIS A 125 16.88 4.30 23.85
C HIS A 125 16.21 3.35 24.84
N ALA A 126 15.56 2.28 24.37
CA ALA A 126 14.92 1.30 25.24
C ALA A 126 15.96 0.31 25.78
N GLU A 127 16.46 0.52 27.00
CA GLU A 127 17.51 -0.31 27.60
C GLU A 127 17.19 -1.82 27.53
N THR A 128 16.16 -2.25 28.23
CA THR A 128 15.84 -3.68 28.38
C THR A 128 15.13 -4.23 27.14
N HIS A 129 14.44 -3.35 26.39
CA HIS A 129 13.58 -3.74 25.29
C HIS A 129 14.13 -3.42 23.88
N ALA A 130 15.36 -2.88 23.78
CA ALA A 130 16.01 -2.45 22.54
C ALA A 130 15.89 -3.48 21.41
N THR A 131 16.29 -4.73 21.67
CA THR A 131 16.31 -5.78 20.64
C THR A 131 14.92 -6.04 20.05
N ARG A 132 13.87 -6.00 20.88
CA ARG A 132 12.49 -6.23 20.44
C ARG A 132 11.97 -5.07 19.62
N PHE A 133 12.19 -3.84 20.08
CA PHE A 133 11.79 -2.64 19.36
C PHE A 133 12.55 -2.46 18.05
N ASN A 134 13.85 -2.76 18.04
CA ASN A 134 14.65 -2.73 16.83
C ASN A 134 14.16 -3.77 15.83
N SER A 135 13.76 -4.96 16.29
CA SER A 135 13.15 -5.98 15.42
C SER A 135 11.88 -5.46 14.74
N VAL A 136 11.03 -4.74 15.48
CA VAL A 136 9.84 -4.08 14.91
C VAL A 136 10.22 -3.04 13.86
N ALA A 137 11.24 -2.22 14.15
CA ALA A 137 11.72 -1.21 13.21
C ALA A 137 12.24 -1.83 11.90
N GLN A 138 13.02 -2.92 11.99
CA GLN A 138 13.51 -3.64 10.81
C GLN A 138 12.38 -4.31 10.02
N MET A 139 11.41 -4.92 10.71
CA MET A 139 10.23 -5.50 10.07
C MET A 139 9.40 -4.43 9.34
N LEU A 140 9.22 -3.26 9.95
CA LEU A 140 8.53 -2.14 9.31
C LEU A 140 9.30 -1.68 8.07
N LYS A 141 10.62 -1.50 8.17
CA LYS A 141 11.46 -1.09 7.04
C LYS A 141 11.36 -2.06 5.86
N SER A 142 11.43 -3.36 6.13
CA SER A 142 11.26 -4.40 5.10
C SER A 142 9.88 -4.31 4.45
N LEU A 143 8.83 -4.14 5.27
CA LEU A 143 7.47 -4.06 4.79
C LEU A 143 7.22 -2.83 3.90
N ILE A 144 7.76 -1.67 4.28
CA ILE A 144 7.68 -0.44 3.48
C ILE A 144 8.46 -0.59 2.17
N SER A 145 9.60 -1.28 2.18
CA SER A 145 10.35 -1.60 0.97
C SER A 145 9.55 -2.46 0.00
N ASP A 146 8.95 -3.54 0.49
CA ASP A 146 8.12 -4.42 -0.32
C ASP A 146 6.88 -3.67 -0.87
N LEU A 147 6.22 -2.84 -0.04
CA LEU A 147 5.08 -2.01 -0.45
C LEU A 147 5.45 -1.08 -1.61
N ARG A 148 6.60 -0.41 -1.51
CA ARG A 148 7.12 0.46 -2.58
C ARG A 148 7.31 -0.31 -3.89
N GLY A 149 7.80 -1.54 -3.80
CA GLY A 149 7.97 -2.43 -4.94
C GLY A 149 6.63 -2.73 -5.62
N GLU A 150 5.63 -3.14 -4.85
CA GLU A 150 4.29 -3.42 -5.40
C GLU A 150 3.63 -2.17 -6.00
N ILE A 151 3.65 -1.03 -5.29
CA ILE A 151 3.14 0.27 -5.78
C ILE A 151 3.74 0.64 -7.14
N SER A 152 5.04 0.39 -7.30
CA SER A 152 5.72 0.67 -8.57
C SER A 152 5.22 -0.21 -9.71
N LYS A 153 4.88 -1.48 -9.45
CA LYS A 153 4.29 -2.38 -10.45
C LYS A 153 2.91 -1.89 -10.86
N GLN A 154 2.03 -1.55 -9.91
CA GLN A 154 0.67 -1.08 -10.25
C GLN A 154 0.70 0.23 -11.03
N LYS A 155 1.58 1.17 -10.67
CA LYS A 155 1.81 2.39 -11.45
C LYS A 155 2.23 2.12 -12.89
N THR A 156 3.19 1.20 -13.08
CA THR A 156 3.63 0.80 -14.42
C THR A 156 2.49 0.21 -15.25
N LEU A 157 1.63 -0.61 -14.64
CA LEU A 157 0.45 -1.16 -15.32
C LEU A 157 -0.53 -0.05 -15.74
N ILE A 158 -0.84 0.89 -14.84
CA ILE A 158 -1.71 2.04 -15.13
C ILE A 158 -1.17 2.92 -16.26
N ASP A 159 0.13 3.23 -16.24
CA ASP A 159 0.75 4.08 -17.25
C ASP A 159 0.69 3.39 -18.63
N ASN A 160 0.98 2.09 -18.69
CA ASN A 160 0.84 1.29 -19.93
C ASN A 160 -0.60 1.29 -20.46
N MET A 161 -1.60 1.20 -19.57
CA MET A 161 -3.02 1.24 -19.95
C MET A 161 -3.40 2.62 -20.50
N LEU A 162 -2.92 3.71 -19.90
CA LEU A 162 -3.19 5.08 -20.35
C LEU A 162 -2.54 5.40 -21.69
N GLU A 163 -1.37 4.85 -21.98
CA GLU A 163 -0.70 4.98 -23.28
C GLU A 163 -1.45 4.26 -24.42
N GLN A 164 -2.22 3.22 -24.08
CA GLN A 164 -2.92 2.37 -25.05
C GLN A 164 -4.42 2.68 -25.18
N ALA A 165 -5.01 3.40 -24.23
CA ALA A 165 -6.40 3.84 -24.26
C ALA A 165 -6.62 4.96 -25.28
#